data_AF-A0A7L2SMK6-F1
#
_entry.id   AF-A0A7L2SMK6-F1
#
_cell.length_a   1.000
_cell.length_b   1.000
_cell.length_c   1.000
_cell.angle_alpha   90.00
_cell.angle_beta   90.00
_cell.angle_gamma   90.00
#
_symmetry.space_group_name_H-M   'P 1'
#
loop_
_entity.id
_entity.type
_entity.pdbx_description
1 polymer ?
#
loop_
_entity_poly.entity_id
_entity_poly.type
_entity_poly.pdbx_seq_one_letter_code
_entity_poly.pdbx_strand_id
1 'polypeptide(L)'
;EVCRDKYDAVLPLVRLLLHHHKLVPFVAEANTIFRGNSLATRCVDEMMKIVGKHYLKVTLKPVIDEVGYPTETLALGANSRPILSCRFSNEIENLRYYVDKVIREIVQSSISCPTLMCDFSACYISWFFSADDPHVQYSAVSSFVFLRFFAVAVVSPHTFHLRPHHP
;
A
#
# COMPACT_ATOMS: atom_id res chain seq x y z
N GLU A 1 16.67 23.27 17.26
CA GLU A 1 16.82 21.94 16.64
C GLU A 1 15.51 21.56 15.95
N VAL A 2 15.53 21.46 14.62
CA VAL A 2 14.38 20.96 13.83
C VAL A 2 14.43 19.44 13.90
N CYS A 3 13.30 18.80 14.25
CA CYS A 3 13.15 17.38 14.59
C CYS A 3 14.13 16.43 13.87
N ARG A 4 14.93 15.68 14.65
CA ARG A 4 15.91 14.70 14.14
C ARG A 4 15.24 13.48 13.49
N ASP A 5 13.99 13.20 13.84
CA ASP A 5 13.24 12.07 13.28
C ASP A 5 11.94 12.53 12.63
N LYS A 6 11.70 12.12 11.38
CA LYS A 6 10.45 12.43 10.65
C LYS A 6 9.22 11.90 11.39
N TYR A 7 9.41 10.83 12.17
CA TYR A 7 8.39 10.18 12.99
C TYR A 7 7.86 11.10 14.10
N ASP A 8 8.74 11.88 14.73
CA ASP A 8 8.41 12.73 15.88
C ASP A 8 7.56 13.94 15.50
N ALA A 9 7.61 14.37 14.24
CA ALA A 9 6.82 15.49 13.74
C ALA A 9 5.53 15.05 13.04
N VAL A 10 5.58 13.96 12.25
CA VAL A 10 4.46 13.57 11.36
C VAL A 10 3.29 12.97 12.15
N LEU A 11 3.54 12.06 13.10
CA LEU A 11 2.44 11.41 13.83
C LEU A 11 1.65 12.37 14.72
N PRO A 12 2.28 13.26 15.52
CA PRO A 12 1.53 14.21 16.33
C PRO A 12 0.74 15.20 15.47
N LEU A 13 1.34 15.68 14.37
CA LEU A 13 0.67 16.58 13.44
C LEU A 13 -0.58 15.95 12.82
N VAL A 14 -0.45 14.71 12.33
CA VAL A 14 -1.59 14.01 11.72
C VAL A 14 -2.69 13.72 12.74
N ARG A 15 -2.32 13.28 13.96
CA ARG A 15 -3.30 13.09 15.05
C ARG A 15 -4.03 14.37 15.41
N LEU A 16 -3.32 15.50 15.47
CA LEU A 16 -3.93 16.81 15.75
C LEU A 16 -4.90 17.22 14.62
N LEU A 17 -4.49 17.05 13.36
CA LEU A 17 -5.32 17.37 12.21
C LEU A 17 -6.56 16.46 12.12
N LEU A 18 -6.43 15.17 12.47
CA LEU A 18 -7.55 14.24 12.57
C LEU A 18 -8.53 14.66 13.67
N HIS A 19 -8.01 14.96 14.86
CA HIS A 19 -8.82 15.38 16.01
C HIS A 19 -9.66 16.64 15.70
N HIS A 20 -9.14 17.55 14.88
CA HIS A 20 -9.86 18.75 14.45
C HIS A 20 -10.61 18.61 13.12
N HIS A 21 -10.71 17.40 12.54
CA HIS A 21 -11.29 17.15 11.21
C HIS A 21 -10.70 18.02 10.08
N LYS A 22 -9.46 18.49 10.25
CA LYS A 22 -8.74 19.33 9.28
C LYS A 22 -7.79 18.55 8.38
N LEU A 23 -7.60 17.25 8.63
CA LEU A 23 -6.69 16.44 7.83
C LEU A 23 -7.15 16.31 6.37
N VAL A 24 -8.44 16.05 6.12
CA VAL A 24 -8.93 15.92 4.74
C VAL A 24 -8.83 17.26 4.01
N PRO A 25 -9.30 18.41 4.55
CA PRO A 25 -9.06 19.73 3.95
C PRO A 25 -7.57 20.04 3.70
N PHE A 26 -6.69 19.61 4.60
CA PHE A 26 -5.24 19.78 4.45
C PHE A 26 -4.68 19.00 3.25
N VAL A 27 -5.25 17.83 2.94
CA VAL A 27 -4.80 16.94 1.84
C VAL A 27 -5.57 17.21 0.54
N ALA A 28 -6.78 17.77 0.64
CA ALA A 28 -7.76 17.91 -0.43
C ALA A 28 -7.75 19.29 -1.10
N GLU A 29 -6.60 19.94 -1.26
CA GLU A 29 -6.47 21.07 -2.17
C GLU A 29 -6.77 20.58 -3.61
N ALA A 30 -8.05 20.73 -4.00
CA ALA A 30 -8.66 20.61 -5.32
C ALA A 30 -8.07 19.54 -6.27
N ASN A 31 -8.73 18.39 -6.39
CA ASN A 31 -8.48 17.35 -7.41
C ASN A 31 -7.08 16.70 -7.41
N THR A 32 -6.19 17.08 -6.49
CA THR A 32 -4.83 16.55 -6.42
C THR A 32 -4.66 15.38 -5.45
N ILE A 33 -5.69 14.91 -4.74
CA ILE A 33 -5.53 13.86 -3.71
C ILE A 33 -4.84 12.59 -4.26
N PHE A 34 -5.24 12.16 -5.46
CA PHE A 34 -4.68 10.97 -6.11
C PHE A 34 -3.33 11.18 -6.80
N ARG A 35 -2.97 12.43 -7.17
CA ARG A 35 -1.78 12.74 -7.99
C ARG A 35 -0.86 13.82 -7.42
N GLY A 36 -1.21 14.37 -6.27
CA GLY A 36 -0.62 15.55 -5.68
C GLY A 36 0.68 15.20 -5.01
N ASN A 37 1.71 15.98 -5.29
CA ASN A 37 3.00 15.93 -4.62
C ASN A 37 3.12 17.05 -3.56
N SER A 38 1.99 17.46 -2.97
CA SER A 38 1.97 18.50 -1.95
C SER A 38 2.63 18.01 -0.66
N LEU A 39 3.01 18.95 0.20
CA LEU A 39 3.51 18.62 1.54
C LEU A 39 2.48 17.77 2.30
N ALA A 40 1.20 18.07 2.14
CA ALA A 40 0.12 17.35 2.81
C ALA A 40 0.00 15.89 2.36
N THR A 41 0.01 15.62 1.05
CA THR A 41 -0.04 14.24 0.55
C THR A 41 1.22 13.47 0.95
N ARG A 42 2.39 14.11 0.94
CA ARG A 42 3.63 13.50 1.45
C ARG A 42 3.59 13.21 2.96
N CYS A 43 2.99 14.08 3.77
CA CYS A 43 2.81 13.83 5.20
C CYS A 43 1.91 12.60 5.44
N VAL A 44 0.84 12.45 4.66
CA VAL A 44 -0.03 11.25 4.74
C VAL A 44 0.70 10.01 4.25
N ASP A 45 1.48 10.10 3.18
CA ASP A 45 2.29 8.99 2.67
C ASP A 45 3.31 8.51 3.71
N GLU A 46 4.03 9.44 4.35
CA GLU A 46 4.96 9.10 5.43
C GLU A 46 4.22 8.53 6.64
N MET A 47 3.09 9.11 7.06
CA MET A 47 2.28 8.53 8.14
C MET A 47 1.87 7.08 7.82
N MET A 48 1.33 6.82 6.62
CA MET A 48 0.93 5.46 6.20
C MET A 48 2.13 4.52 6.19
N LYS A 49 3.30 4.96 5.74
CA LYS A 49 4.54 4.17 5.82
C LYS A 49 4.93 3.84 7.26
N ILE A 50 4.86 4.81 8.16
CA ILE A 50 5.25 4.66 9.56
C ILE A 50 4.34 3.63 10.25
N VAL A 51 3.02 3.84 10.20
CA VAL A 51 2.06 2.99 10.91
C VAL A 51 1.84 1.65 10.20
N GLY A 52 1.94 1.65 8.88
CA GLY A 52 1.66 0.50 8.03
C GLY A 52 2.84 -0.44 7.82
N LYS A 53 4.05 -0.09 8.28
CA LYS A 53 5.26 -0.92 8.10
C LYS A 53 5.10 -2.34 8.65
N HIS A 54 4.61 -2.46 9.88
CA HIS A 54 4.41 -3.78 10.50
C HIS A 54 3.27 -4.55 9.81
N TYR A 55 2.18 -3.84 9.52
CA TYR A 55 1.02 -4.38 8.80
C TYR A 55 1.42 -5.00 7.45
N LEU A 56 2.13 -4.25 6.59
CA LEU A 56 2.60 -4.75 5.29
C LEU A 56 3.58 -5.91 5.41
N LYS A 57 4.41 -5.94 6.46
CA LYS A 57 5.31 -7.07 6.70
C LYS A 57 4.57 -8.35 7.01
N VAL A 58 3.44 -8.29 7.71
CA VAL A 58 2.65 -9.50 7.99
C VAL A 58 1.83 -9.89 6.77
N THR A 59 1.22 -8.92 6.09
CA THR A 59 0.31 -9.16 4.94
C THR A 59 1.04 -9.50 3.64
N LEU A 60 1.99 -8.67 3.20
CA LEU A 60 2.55 -8.74 1.85
C LEU A 60 3.90 -9.42 1.75
N LYS A 61 4.68 -9.44 2.84
CA LYS A 61 6.02 -10.06 2.82
C LYS A 61 6.00 -11.53 2.36
N PRO A 62 5.08 -12.39 2.84
CA PRO A 62 5.05 -13.79 2.39
C PRO A 62 4.86 -13.92 0.87
N VAL A 63 3.95 -13.13 0.30
CA VAL A 63 3.66 -13.15 -1.14
C VAL A 63 4.82 -12.57 -1.95
N ILE A 64 5.47 -11.49 -1.47
CA ILE A 64 6.61 -10.87 -2.14
C ILE A 64 7.85 -11.77 -2.10
N ASP A 65 8.09 -12.46 -0.98
CA ASP A 65 9.21 -13.39 -0.84
C ASP A 65 9.03 -14.61 -1.78
N GLU A 66 7.79 -15.10 -1.96
CA GLU A 66 7.46 -16.17 -2.90
C GLU A 66 7.67 -15.77 -4.37
N VAL A 67 7.32 -14.53 -4.75
CA VAL A 67 7.63 -13.99 -6.09
C VAL A 67 9.14 -13.82 -6.29
N GLY A 68 9.88 -13.46 -5.23
CA GLY A 68 11.33 -13.29 -5.27
C GLY A 68 12.12 -14.60 -5.33
N TYR A 69 11.56 -15.68 -4.79
CA TYR A 69 12.11 -17.03 -4.82
C TYR A 69 11.02 -18.01 -5.30
N PRO A 70 10.66 -18.00 -6.59
CA PRO A 70 9.74 -19.00 -7.11
C PRO A 70 10.36 -20.38 -6.82
N THR A 71 9.58 -21.27 -6.23
CA THR A 71 9.96 -22.63 -5.78
C THR A 71 10.28 -23.57 -6.95
N GLU A 72 11.06 -23.11 -7.92
CA GLU A 72 11.40 -23.78 -9.18
C GLU A 72 12.93 -23.88 -9.38
N THR A 73 13.69 -24.03 -8.28
CA THR A 73 15.11 -24.42 -8.32
C THR A 73 15.46 -25.64 -7.48
N LEU A 74 14.47 -26.34 -6.89
CA LEU A 74 14.73 -27.54 -6.08
C LEU A 74 14.37 -28.88 -6.72
N ALA A 75 13.90 -28.89 -7.97
CA ALA A 75 13.75 -30.13 -8.72
C ALA A 75 13.91 -29.85 -10.22
N LEU A 76 15.11 -30.06 -10.75
CA LEU A 76 15.39 -30.53 -12.12
C LEU A 76 16.91 -30.53 -12.27
N GLY A 77 17.51 -31.63 -11.80
CA GLY A 77 18.86 -31.99 -12.21
C GLY A 77 18.86 -32.15 -13.72
N ALA A 78 19.75 -31.40 -14.37
CA ALA A 78 20.23 -31.58 -15.73
C ALA A 78 19.18 -31.59 -16.88
N ASN A 79 19.65 -31.11 -18.03
CA ASN A 79 19.20 -31.45 -19.38
C ASN A 79 17.68 -31.45 -19.72
N SER A 80 17.13 -30.29 -20.12
CA SER A 80 16.31 -30.14 -21.35
C SER A 80 15.98 -28.67 -21.73
N ARG A 81 15.87 -28.43 -23.04
CA ARG A 81 15.83 -27.14 -23.79
C ARG A 81 14.54 -26.31 -23.61
N PRO A 82 14.49 -25.02 -24.06
CA PRO A 82 13.51 -24.04 -23.57
C PRO A 82 12.18 -24.09 -24.32
N ILE A 83 11.08 -24.20 -23.57
CA ILE A 83 9.71 -24.10 -24.07
C ILE A 83 9.32 -22.62 -24.10
N LEU A 84 9.69 -21.90 -25.16
CA LEU A 84 9.48 -20.45 -25.24
C LEU A 84 8.01 -20.05 -25.52
N SER A 85 7.17 -20.97 -26.03
CA SER A 85 5.77 -20.70 -26.37
C SER A 85 4.76 -21.03 -25.25
N CYS A 86 5.08 -21.92 -24.31
CA CYS A 86 4.28 -22.16 -23.10
C CYS A 86 4.67 -21.24 -21.92
N ARG A 87 5.83 -20.58 -22.01
CA ARG A 87 6.25 -19.59 -21.02
C ARG A 87 5.32 -18.39 -20.96
N PHE A 88 4.92 -17.81 -22.09
CA PHE A 88 4.03 -16.63 -22.09
C PHE A 88 2.62 -16.91 -21.52
N SER A 89 2.03 -18.07 -21.83
CA SER A 89 0.73 -18.45 -21.26
C SER A 89 0.84 -18.68 -19.74
N ASN A 90 1.89 -19.39 -19.30
CA ASN A 90 2.14 -19.59 -17.89
C ASN A 90 2.53 -18.28 -17.17
N GLU A 91 3.23 -17.35 -17.82
CA GLU A 91 3.65 -16.07 -17.22
C GLU A 91 2.45 -15.17 -16.93
N ILE A 92 1.49 -15.06 -17.86
CA ILE A 92 0.26 -14.29 -17.65
C ILE A 92 -0.62 -14.98 -16.59
N GLU A 93 -0.71 -16.31 -16.60
CA GLU A 93 -1.48 -17.07 -15.62
C GLU A 93 -0.85 -17.01 -14.22
N ASN A 94 0.47 -17.09 -14.13
CA ASN A 94 1.23 -16.89 -12.90
C ASN A 94 1.07 -15.46 -12.38
N LEU A 95 1.14 -14.44 -13.25
CA LEU A 95 0.91 -13.06 -12.86
C LEU A 95 -0.51 -12.87 -12.32
N ARG A 96 -1.52 -13.44 -12.98
CA ARG A 96 -2.91 -13.44 -12.51
C ARG A 96 -3.04 -14.11 -11.14
N TYR A 97 -2.38 -15.25 -10.95
CA TYR A 97 -2.35 -15.95 -9.66
C TYR A 97 -1.76 -15.08 -8.55
N TYR A 98 -0.60 -14.45 -8.78
CA TYR A 98 0.02 -13.60 -7.77
C TYR A 98 -0.78 -12.33 -7.49
N VAL A 99 -1.38 -11.71 -8.51
CA VAL A 99 -2.26 -10.54 -8.32
C VAL A 99 -3.48 -10.91 -7.49
N ASP A 100 -4.14 -12.03 -7.81
CA ASP A 100 -5.28 -12.53 -7.04
C ASP A 100 -4.88 -12.83 -5.58
N LYS A 101 -3.73 -13.48 -5.38
CA LYS A 101 -3.17 -13.77 -4.06
C LYS A 101 -2.89 -12.50 -3.26
N VAL A 102 -2.26 -11.49 -3.86
CA VAL A 102 -2.01 -10.19 -3.20
C VAL A 102 -3.32 -9.52 -2.79
N ILE A 103 -4.30 -9.45 -3.69
CA ILE A 103 -5.60 -8.83 -3.40
C ILE A 103 -6.29 -9.58 -2.26
N ARG A 104 -6.27 -10.91 -2.28
CA ARG A 104 -6.86 -11.77 -1.26
C ARG A 104 -6.24 -11.52 0.12
N GLU A 105 -4.91 -11.49 0.23
CA GLU A 105 -4.21 -11.20 1.49
C GLU A 105 -4.53 -9.79 2.01
N ILE A 106 -4.62 -8.80 1.11
CA ILE A 106 -5.00 -7.42 1.48
C ILE A 106 -6.44 -7.39 2.04
N VAL A 107 -7.39 -8.05 1.40
CA VAL A 107 -8.80 -8.06 1.85
C VAL A 107 -8.94 -8.80 3.18
N GLN A 108 -8.27 -9.95 3.33
CA GLN A 108 -8.31 -10.76 4.56
C GLN A 108 -7.63 -10.08 5.75
N SER A 109 -6.64 -9.22 5.50
CA SER A 109 -5.94 -8.47 6.55
C SER A 109 -6.67 -7.22 7.04
N SER A 110 -7.87 -6.92 6.52
CA SER A 110 -8.66 -5.74 6.88
C SER A 110 -8.85 -5.53 8.40
N ILE A 111 -9.01 -6.61 9.17
CA ILE A 111 -9.14 -6.55 10.64
C ILE A 111 -7.86 -6.13 11.38
N SER A 112 -6.70 -6.33 10.75
CA SER A 112 -5.38 -6.01 11.29
C SER A 112 -4.90 -4.62 10.87
N CYS A 113 -5.73 -3.86 10.15
CA CYS A 113 -5.39 -2.53 9.66
C CYS A 113 -5.10 -1.58 10.84
N PRO A 114 -3.99 -0.81 10.81
CA PRO A 114 -3.65 0.13 11.88
C PRO A 114 -4.77 1.15 12.14
N THR A 115 -5.11 1.39 13.40
CA THR A 115 -6.21 2.29 13.81
C THR A 115 -6.11 3.67 13.17
N LEU A 116 -4.91 4.26 13.09
CA LEU A 116 -4.72 5.58 12.49
C LEU A 116 -5.10 5.64 10.99
N MET A 117 -4.93 4.53 10.25
CA MET A 117 -5.35 4.41 8.86
C MET A 117 -6.87 4.24 8.74
N CYS A 118 -7.48 3.50 9.69
CA CYS A 118 -8.93 3.41 9.80
C CYS A 118 -9.57 4.76 10.11
N ASP A 119 -9.01 5.51 11.09
CA ASP A 119 -9.49 6.84 11.49
C ASP A 119 -9.39 7.84 10.33
N PHE A 120 -8.26 7.81 9.60
CA PHE A 120 -8.10 8.59 8.38
C PHE A 120 -9.18 8.25 7.34
N SER A 121 -9.39 6.97 7.07
CA SER A 121 -10.37 6.50 6.09
C SER A 121 -11.79 6.90 6.49
N ALA A 122 -12.15 6.77 7.77
CA ALA A 122 -13.44 7.19 8.29
C ALA A 122 -13.65 8.72 8.17
N CYS A 123 -12.63 9.50 8.52
CA CYS A 123 -12.65 10.95 8.35
C CYS A 123 -12.80 11.33 6.87
N TYR A 124 -12.15 10.60 5.98
CA TYR A 124 -12.22 10.82 4.52
C TYR A 124 -13.63 10.54 3.97
N ILE A 125 -14.25 9.43 4.37
CA ILE A 125 -15.65 9.11 4.02
C ILE A 125 -16.59 10.20 4.53
N SER A 126 -16.44 10.59 5.80
CA SER A 126 -17.27 11.63 6.41
C SER A 126 -17.12 12.99 5.74
N TRP A 127 -15.96 13.30 5.17
CA TRP A 127 -15.74 14.55 4.44
C TRP A 127 -16.32 14.50 3.02
N PHE A 128 -16.19 13.35 2.34
CA PHE A 128 -16.83 13.08 1.05
C PHE A 128 -18.32 12.77 1.16
N PHE A 129 -18.92 12.87 2.36
CA PHE A 129 -20.35 12.66 2.61
C PHE A 129 -21.26 13.62 1.82
N SER A 130 -20.69 14.65 1.17
CA SER A 130 -21.38 15.48 0.19
C SER A 130 -21.66 14.78 -1.16
N ALA A 131 -21.12 13.58 -1.39
CA ALA A 131 -21.49 12.75 -2.54
C ALA A 131 -22.68 11.86 -2.15
N ASP A 132 -23.83 12.05 -2.80
CA ASP A 132 -25.09 11.29 -2.59
C ASP A 132 -24.95 9.77 -2.81
N ASP A 133 -23.81 9.30 -3.33
CA ASP A 133 -23.55 7.88 -3.59
C ASP A 133 -22.43 7.32 -2.69
N PRO A 134 -22.73 6.37 -1.78
CA PRO A 134 -21.72 5.71 -0.95
C PRO A 134 -20.67 4.95 -1.76
N HIS A 135 -20.98 4.45 -2.97
CA HIS A 135 -20.01 3.76 -3.81
C HIS A 135 -18.86 4.68 -4.23
N VAL A 136 -19.14 5.95 -4.50
CA VAL A 136 -18.12 6.95 -4.85
C VAL A 136 -17.17 7.18 -3.68
N GLN A 137 -17.69 7.22 -2.46
CA GLN A 137 -16.91 7.43 -1.24
C GLN A 137 -15.96 6.25 -0.97
N TYR A 138 -16.47 5.01 -1.01
CA TYR A 138 -15.66 3.81 -0.81
C TYR A 138 -14.63 3.63 -1.93
N SER A 139 -15.01 3.92 -3.19
CA SER A 139 -14.10 3.87 -4.32
C SER A 139 -12.95 4.88 -4.18
N ALA A 140 -13.24 6.10 -3.71
CA ALA A 140 -12.23 7.12 -3.50
C ALA A 140 -11.22 6.72 -2.40
N VAL A 141 -11.69 6.22 -1.26
CA VAL A 141 -10.83 5.75 -0.16
C VAL A 141 -10.00 4.55 -0.60
N SER A 142 -10.65 3.55 -1.22
CA SER A 142 -9.98 2.35 -1.70
C SER A 142 -8.89 2.71 -2.71
N SER A 143 -9.21 3.53 -3.70
CA SER A 143 -8.24 4.00 -4.70
C SER A 143 -7.07 4.75 -4.06
N PHE A 144 -7.32 5.58 -3.05
CA PHE A 144 -6.26 6.30 -2.34
C PHE A 144 -5.30 5.34 -1.63
N VAL A 145 -5.83 4.45 -0.80
CA VAL A 145 -5.02 3.50 -0.02
C VAL A 145 -4.29 2.53 -0.95
N PHE A 146 -4.94 2.03 -2.00
CA PHE A 146 -4.27 1.16 -2.97
C PHE A 146 -3.13 1.88 -3.68
N LEU A 147 -3.34 3.09 -4.21
CA LEU A 147 -2.33 3.78 -5.00
C LEU A 147 -1.15 4.28 -4.16
N ARG A 148 -1.40 4.82 -2.96
CA ARG A 148 -0.38 5.49 -2.13
C ARG A 148 0.34 4.56 -1.16
N PHE A 149 -0.27 3.41 -0.85
CA PHE A 149 0.26 2.49 0.15
C PHE A 149 0.56 1.11 -0.43
N PHE A 150 -0.46 0.36 -0.86
CA PHE A 150 -0.26 -1.02 -1.31
C PHE A 150 0.53 -1.12 -2.62
N ALA A 151 0.19 -0.33 -3.64
CA ALA A 151 0.88 -0.33 -4.92
C ALA A 151 2.35 0.08 -4.75
N VAL A 152 2.64 1.08 -3.91
CA VAL A 152 4.01 1.47 -3.58
C VAL A 152 4.75 0.33 -2.89
N ALA A 153 4.10 -0.42 -1.99
CA ALA A 153 4.69 -1.56 -1.30
C ALA A 153 5.00 -2.74 -2.23
N VAL A 154 4.13 -3.00 -3.21
CA VAL A 154 4.31 -4.08 -4.20
C VAL A 154 5.39 -3.71 -5.23
N VAL A 155 5.35 -2.49 -5.78
CA VAL A 155 6.29 -2.03 -6.82
C VAL A 155 7.67 -1.71 -6.24
N SER A 156 7.74 -1.25 -5.00
CA SER A 156 8.98 -0.83 -4.33
C SER A 156 9.07 -1.40 -2.91
N PRO A 157 9.26 -2.74 -2.77
CA PRO A 157 9.25 -3.43 -1.48
C PRO A 157 10.35 -2.98 -0.51
N HIS A 158 11.43 -2.39 -1.02
CA HIS A 158 12.52 -1.84 -0.20
C HIS A 158 12.06 -0.65 0.67
N THR A 159 11.12 0.16 0.17
CA THR A 159 10.57 1.33 0.88
C THR A 159 9.99 0.95 2.25
N PHE A 160 9.40 -0.24 2.34
CA PHE A 160 8.77 -0.76 3.56
C PHE A 160 9.63 -1.80 4.27
N HIS A 161 10.89 -1.99 3.83
CA HIS A 161 11.80 -3.01 4.34
C HIS A 161 11.21 -4.43 4.23
N LEU A 162 10.47 -4.70 3.14
CA LEU A 162 9.90 -6.03 2.87
C LEU A 162 10.97 -6.98 2.32
N ARG A 163 11.95 -6.44 1.58
CA ARG A 163 13.17 -7.13 1.16
C ARG A 163 14.43 -6.32 1.52
N PRO A 164 15.54 -6.98 1.92
CA PRO A 164 16.83 -6.30 2.02
C PRO A 164 17.20 -5.72 0.65
N HIS A 165 17.90 -4.57 0.64
CA HIS A 165 18.46 -4.02 -0.59
C HIS A 165 19.46 -5.04 -1.13
N HIS A 166 19.14 -5.68 -2.26
CA HIS A 166 20.18 -6.41 -2.98
C HIS A 166 21.08 -5.36 -3.65
N PRO A 167 22.41 -5.52 -3.64
CA PRO A 167 23.31 -4.70 -4.44
C PRO A 167 23.01 -4.82 -5.93
#